data_AF-A0A352AXH3-F1
#
_entry.id   AF-A0A352AXH3-F1
#
_cell.length_a   1.000
_cell.length_b   1.000
_cell.length_c   1.000
_cell.angle_alpha   90.00
_cell.angle_beta   90.00
_cell.angle_gamma   90.00
#
_symmetry.space_group_name_H-M   'P 1'
#
loop_
_entity.id
_entity.type
_entity.pdbx_description
1 polymer ?
#
loop_
_entity_poly.entity_id
_entity_poly.type
_entity_poly.pdbx_seq_one_letter_code
_entity_poly.pdbx_strand_id
1 'polypeptide(L)'
;MRQVLSISLPKKTTLEIKKAAKQKGFVSVSSYIKYLVDGDNDVISTAQLLRDVKEAEKEYAEGKSIQAPSLTEALKMYDGE
;
A
#
# COMPACT_ATOMS: atom_id res chain seq x y z
N MET A 1 27.57 -2.78 -7.17
CA MET A 1 27.92 -4.16 -6.74
C MET A 1 26.65 -4.85 -6.23
N ARG A 2 26.49 -6.16 -6.47
CA ARG A 2 25.38 -6.93 -5.88
C ARG A 2 25.84 -7.49 -4.53
N GLN A 3 24.99 -7.40 -3.52
CA GLN A 3 25.21 -8.02 -2.21
C GLN A 3 24.19 -9.14 -2.01
N VAL A 4 24.59 -10.21 -1.34
CA VAL A 4 23.72 -11.35 -1.02
C VAL A 4 23.34 -11.26 0.46
N LEU A 5 22.04 -11.24 0.71
CA LEU A 5 21.48 -11.34 2.06
C LEU A 5 21.07 -12.79 2.32
N SER A 6 21.66 -13.41 3.34
CA SER A 6 21.29 -14.75 3.82
C SER A 6 20.61 -14.63 5.17
N ILE A 7 19.44 -15.25 5.33
CA ILE A 7 18.64 -15.18 6.56
C ILE A 7 18.31 -16.60 7.01
N SER A 8 18.68 -16.94 8.24
CA SER A 8 18.34 -18.20 8.87
C SER A 8 16.97 -18.10 9.55
N LEU A 9 16.02 -18.93 9.13
CA LEU A 9 14.66 -18.95 9.67
C LEU A 9 14.22 -20.39 9.95
N PRO A 10 13.25 -20.60 10.88
CA PRO A 10 12.62 -21.90 11.05
C PRO A 10 12.05 -22.43 9.73
N LYS A 11 12.06 -23.76 9.56
CA LYS A 11 11.57 -24.42 8.33
C LYS A 11 10.13 -24.03 8.02
N LYS A 12 9.26 -23.99 9.04
CA LYS A 12 7.85 -23.61 8.91
C LYS A 12 7.70 -22.19 8.33
N THR A 13 8.39 -21.22 8.94
CA THR A 13 8.40 -19.82 8.49
C THR A 13 8.90 -19.68 7.06
N THR A 14 9.97 -20.42 6.70
CA THR A 14 10.52 -20.41 5.33
C THR A 14 9.49 -20.91 4.30
N LEU A 15 8.73 -21.96 4.63
CA LEU A 15 7.68 -22.50 3.76
C LEU A 15 6.52 -21.52 3.60
N GLU A 16 6.10 -20.87 4.69
CA GLU A 16 5.03 -19.87 4.67
C GLU A 16 5.41 -18.67 3.80
N ILE A 17 6.63 -18.14 3.93
CA ILE A 17 7.12 -17.03 3.10
C ILE A 17 7.12 -17.41 1.61
N LYS A 18 7.61 -18.60 1.27
CA LYS A 18 7.62 -19.10 -0.12
C LYS A 18 6.20 -19.24 -0.67
N LYS A 19 5.27 -19.76 0.14
CA LYS A 19 3.86 -19.89 -0.23
C LYS A 19 3.23 -18.53 -0.47
N ALA A 20 3.43 -17.56 0.43
CA ALA A 20 2.91 -16.21 0.31
C ALA A 20 3.42 -15.50 -0.95
N ALA A 21 4.73 -15.59 -1.22
CA ALA A 21 5.33 -15.01 -2.42
C ALA A 21 4.66 -15.55 -3.70
N LYS A 22 4.48 -16.87 -3.79
CA LYS A 22 3.82 -17.51 -4.95
C LYS A 22 2.35 -17.11 -5.07
N GLN A 23 1.60 -17.13 -3.96
CA GLN A 23 0.16 -16.79 -3.96
C GLN A 23 -0.09 -15.34 -4.36
N LYS A 24 0.82 -14.42 -4.02
CA LYS A 24 0.75 -13.01 -4.41
C LYS A 24 1.37 -12.73 -5.79
N GLY A 25 1.76 -13.76 -6.54
CA GLY A 25 2.24 -13.62 -7.93
C GLY A 25 3.69 -13.18 -8.09
N PHE A 26 4.52 -13.24 -7.05
CA PHE A 26 5.92 -12.82 -7.14
C PHE A 26 6.80 -13.89 -7.80
N VAL A 27 7.69 -13.45 -8.69
CA VAL A 27 8.64 -14.30 -9.43
C VAL A 27 9.65 -14.97 -8.50
N SER A 28 9.97 -14.34 -7.37
CA SER A 28 10.91 -14.87 -6.37
C SER A 28 10.58 -14.42 -4.95
N VAL A 29 11.14 -15.12 -3.96
CA VAL A 29 11.08 -14.66 -2.56
C VAL A 29 11.80 -13.33 -2.41
N SER A 30 12.94 -13.12 -3.07
CA SER A 30 13.69 -11.87 -2.99
C SER A 30 12.88 -10.68 -3.52
N SER A 31 12.12 -10.84 -4.62
CA SER A 31 11.23 -9.78 -5.12
C SER A 31 10.07 -9.50 -4.17
N TYR A 32 9.54 -10.54 -3.51
CA TYR A 32 8.49 -10.38 -2.51
C TYR A 32 8.98 -9.62 -1.28
N ILE A 33 10.16 -9.97 -0.76
CA ILE A 33 10.77 -9.28 0.39
C ILE A 33 11.09 -7.83 0.04
N LYS A 34 11.62 -7.55 -1.16
CA LYS A 34 11.85 -6.17 -1.62
C LYS A 34 10.57 -5.35 -1.61
N TYR A 35 9.50 -5.88 -2.20
CA TYR A 35 8.19 -5.22 -2.19
C TYR A 35 7.70 -4.91 -0.77
N LEU A 36 7.87 -5.84 0.18
CA LEU A 36 7.48 -5.59 1.58
C LEU A 36 8.33 -4.49 2.22
N VAL A 37 9.64 -4.48 1.98
CA VAL A 37 10.54 -3.44 2.50
C VAL A 37 10.22 -2.08 1.89
N ASP A 38 9.95 -2.04 0.59
CA ASP A 38 9.55 -0.81 -0.10
C ASP A 38 8.22 -0.31 0.46
N GLY A 39 7.25 -1.20 0.69
CA GLY A 39 5.97 -0.87 1.31
C GLY A 39 6.09 -0.37 2.75
N ASP A 40 7.03 -0.89 3.55
CA ASP A 40 7.30 -0.40 4.90
C ASP A 40 7.96 1.00 4.89
N ASN A 41 8.66 1.35 3.81
CA ASN A 41 9.23 2.70 3.64
C ASN A 41 8.23 3.68 3.03
N ASP A 42 7.24 3.18 2.28
CA ASP A 42 6.19 3.97 1.62
C ASP A 42 4.93 4.09 2.50
N VAL A 43 5.15 4.46 3.76
CA VAL A 43 4.07 4.69 4.73
C VAL A 43 4.08 6.14 5.16
N ILE A 44 2.94 6.83 5.01
CA ILE A 44 2.79 8.17 5.54
C ILE A 44 2.93 8.17 7.06
N SER A 45 3.55 9.22 7.61
CA SER A 45 3.63 9.35 9.07
C SER A 45 2.23 9.48 9.69
N THR A 46 2.06 9.01 10.93
CA THR A 46 0.81 9.18 11.68
C THR A 46 0.40 10.65 11.79
N ALA A 47 1.38 11.56 11.89
CA ALA A 47 1.12 12.99 11.92
C ALA A 47 0.57 13.53 10.59
N GLN A 48 1.07 13.02 9.45
CA GLN A 48 0.53 13.35 8.14
C GLN A 48 -0.90 12.83 8.00
N LEU A 49 -1.14 11.56 8.33
CA LEU A 49 -2.47 10.96 8.29
C LEU A 49 -3.49 11.76 9.11
N LEU A 50 -3.14 12.16 10.33
CA LEU A 50 -4.03 12.95 11.19
C LEU A 50 -4.30 14.36 10.62
N ARG A 51 -3.36 14.95 9.88
CA ARG A 51 -3.58 16.22 9.19
C ARG A 51 -4.56 16.05 8.04
N ASP A 52 -4.33 15.03 7.20
CA ASP A 52 -5.15 14.75 6.02
C ASP A 52 -6.61 14.46 6.41
N VAL A 53 -6.83 13.69 7.49
CA VAL A 53 -8.18 13.42 8.02
C VAL A 53 -8.88 14.71 8.47
N LYS A 54 -8.19 15.56 9.23
CA LYS A 54 -8.78 16.83 9.71
C LYS A 54 -9.10 17.78 8.56
N GLU A 55 -8.24 17.80 7.54
CA GLU A 55 -8.49 18.60 6.34
C GLU A 55 -9.70 18.08 5.57
N ALA A 56 -9.80 16.77 5.36
CA ALA A 56 -10.95 16.15 4.71
C ALA A 56 -12.27 16.40 5.48
N GLU A 57 -12.27 16.30 6.81
CA GLU A 57 -13.44 16.63 7.65
C GLU A 57 -13.86 18.10 7.48
N LYS A 58 -12.89 19.01 7.42
CA LYS A 58 -13.14 20.43 7.21
C LYS A 58 -13.70 20.70 5.82
N GLU A 59 -13.11 20.12 4.77
CA GLU A 59 -13.59 20.27 3.40
C GLU A 59 -15.01 19.74 3.22
N TYR A 60 -15.31 18.61 3.85
CA TYR A 60 -16.66 18.05 3.87
C TYR A 60 -17.65 18.99 4.57
N ALA A 61 -17.29 19.53 5.74
CA ALA A 61 -18.13 20.49 6.46
C ALA A 61 -18.33 21.80 5.68
N GLU A 62 -17.33 22.23 4.90
CA GLU A 62 -17.40 23.39 4.00
C GLU A 62 -18.15 23.10 2.69
N GLY A 63 -18.65 21.88 2.49
CA GLY A 63 -19.42 21.49 1.30
C GLY A 63 -18.58 21.37 0.03
N LYS A 64 -17.26 21.22 0.16
CA LYS A 64 -16.33 21.04 -0.98
C LYS A 64 -16.33 19.63 -1.54
N SER A 65 -17.06 18.70 -0.92
CA SER A 65 -17.22 17.34 -1.40
C SER A 65 -18.10 17.26 -2.64
N ILE A 66 -17.70 16.46 -3.62
CA ILE A 66 -18.52 16.16 -4.79
C ILE A 66 -19.45 15.00 -4.46
N GLN A 67 -20.76 15.21 -4.64
CA GLN A 67 -21.73 14.12 -4.55
C GLN A 67 -21.84 13.43 -5.90
N ALA A 68 -21.17 12.28 -6.04
CA ALA A 68 -21.30 11.45 -7.23
C ALA A 68 -22.53 10.52 -7.12
N PRO A 69 -23.32 10.32 -8.19
CA PRO A 69 -24.47 9.42 -8.18
C PRO A 69 -24.08 7.95 -8.08
N SER A 70 -22.85 7.60 -8.47
CA SER A 70 -22.29 6.26 -8.42
C SER A 70 -20.77 6.28 -8.25
N LEU A 71 -20.20 5.14 -7.82
CA LEU A 71 -18.75 4.97 -7.72
C LEU A 71 -18.06 5.16 -9.09
N THR A 72 -18.67 4.66 -10.16
CA THR A 72 -18.14 4.79 -11.53
C THR A 72 -18.06 6.26 -11.96
N GLU A 73 -19.07 7.06 -11.65
CA GLU A 73 -19.06 8.50 -11.95
C GLU A 73 -18.07 9.25 -11.06
N ALA A 74 -17.93 8.86 -9.79
CA ALA A 74 -16.91 9.42 -8.89
C ALA A 74 -15.49 9.25 -9.45
N LEU A 75 -15.19 8.06 -10.00
CA LEU A 75 -13.89 7.75 -10.62
C LEU A 75 -13.67 8.58 -11.88
N LYS A 76 -14.67 8.73 -12.75
CA LYS A 76 -14.59 9.58 -13.94
C LYS A 76 -14.34 11.05 -13.59
N MET A 77 -14.98 11.56 -12.55
CA MET A 77 -14.78 12.93 -12.07
C MET A 77 -13.39 13.14 -11.46
N TYR A 78 -12.79 12.10 -10.86
CA TYR A 78 -11.47 12.16 -10.23
C TYR A 78 -10.31 12.05 -11.24
N ASP A 79 -10.41 11.13 -12.20
CA ASP A 79 -9.34 10.87 -13.17
C ASP A 79 -9.20 11.98 -14.23
N GLY A 80 -10.14 12.92 -14.26
CA GLY A 80 -10.16 14.06 -15.18
C GLY A 80 -10.39 13.62 -16.64
N GLU A 81 -11.60 13.84 -17.15
CA GLU A 81 -11.73 14.17 -18.58
C GLU A 81 -11.29 15.62 -18.82
#